data_AF-A0A2E1FUK0-F1
#
_entry.id   AF-A0A2E1FUK0-F1
#
_cell.length_a   1.000
_cell.length_b   1.000
_cell.length_c   1.000
_cell.angle_alpha   90.00
_cell.angle_beta   90.00
_cell.angle_gamma   90.00
#
_symmetry.space_group_name_H-M   'P 1'
#
loop_
_entity.id
_entity.type
_entity.pdbx_description
1 polymer ?
#
loop_
_entity_poly.entity_id
_entity_poly.type
_entity_poly.pdbx_seq_one_letter_code
_entity_poly.pdbx_strand_id
1 'polypeptide(L)' 'MNFLQRCSAGLIAGGAIGNVIDRIRFERVVDFVDVHIGDYHWPAFNLADSAIFLGVVCWMYAAIFMAQARGEKS' A
#
# COMPACT_ATOMS: atom_id res chain seq x y z
N MET A 1 -15.51 0.23 -10.55
CA MET A 1 -14.62 0.41 -9.38
C MET A 1 -15.45 0.95 -8.21
N ASN A 2 -15.49 0.26 -7.07
CA ASN A 2 -16.23 0.75 -5.89
C ASN A 2 -15.43 1.81 -5.13
N PHE A 3 -16.05 2.43 -4.12
CA PHE A 3 -15.39 3.47 -3.32
C PHE A 3 -14.08 2.97 -2.70
N LEU A 4 -14.08 1.76 -2.12
CA LEU A 4 -12.88 1.18 -1.51
C LEU A 4 -11.75 1.02 -2.55
N GLN A 5 -12.03 0.49 -3.74
CA GLN A 5 -11.04 0.34 -4.80
C GLN A 5 -10.50 1.69 -5.30
N ARG A 6 -11.30 2.76 -5.28
CA ARG A 6 -10.81 4.12 -5.61
C ARG A 6 -9.83 4.62 -4.55
N CYS A 7 -10.15 4.43 -3.27
CA CYS A 7 -9.24 4.77 -2.18
C CYS A 7 -7.96 3.93 -2.23
N SER A 8 -8.07 2.62 -2.48
CA SER A 8 -6.93 1.72 -2.70
C SER A 8 -6.04 2.20 -3.85
N ALA A 9 -6.62 2.59 -4.98
CA ALA A 9 -5.87 3.15 -6.11
C ALA A 9 -5.07 4.38 -5.68
N GLY A 10 -5.70 5.28 -4.93
CA GLY A 10 -5.07 6.49 -4.40
C GLY A 10 -3.92 6.19 -3.45
N LEU A 11 -4.06 5.21 -2.56
CA LEU A 11 -3.00 4.76 -1.65
C LEU A 11 -1.78 4.21 -2.40
N ILE A 12 -2.01 3.31 -3.37
CA ILE A 12 -0.95 2.70 -4.17
C ILE A 12 -0.23 3.77 -5.00
N ALA A 13 -0.99 4.61 -5.72
CA ALA A 13 -0.42 5.65 -6.56
C ALA A 13 0.33 6.69 -5.71
N GLY A 14 -0.26 7.13 -4.59
CA GLY A 14 0.35 8.10 -3.69
C GLY A 14 1.67 7.61 -3.09
N GLY A 15 1.71 6.36 -2.61
CA GLY A 15 2.94 5.76 -2.10
C GLY A 15 4.01 5.59 -3.18
N ALA A 16 3.64 5.10 -4.37
CA ALA A 16 4.57 4.97 -5.49
C ALA A 16 5.16 6.32 -5.90
N ILE A 17 4.32 7.36 -6.00
CA ILE A 17 4.75 8.73 -6.30
C ILE A 17 5.67 9.27 -5.20
N GLY A 18 5.37 9.05 -3.92
CA GLY A 18 6.24 9.46 -2.80
C GLY A 18 7.65 8.88 -2.92
N ASN A 19 7.74 7.56 -3.15
CA ASN A 19 9.02 6.88 -3.35
C ASN A 19 9.76 7.32 -4.63
N VAL A 20 9.06 7.80 -5.66
CA VAL A 20 9.69 8.39 -6.86
C VAL A 20 10.21 9.79 -6.56
N ILE A 21 9.45 10.62 -5.84
CA ILE A 21 9.88 11.97 -5.42
C ILE A 21 11.14 11.87 -4.58
N ASP A 22 11.22 10.92 -3.66
CA ASP A 22 12.41 10.68 -2.85
C ASP A 22 13.63 10.36 -3.72
N ARG A 23 13.48 9.46 -4.70
CA ARG A 23 14.57 9.14 -5.63
C ARG A 23 15.02 10.34 -6.46
N ILE A 24 14.09 11.22 -6.85
CA ILE A 24 14.43 12.43 -7.60
C ILE A 24 15.17 13.45 -6.72
N ARG A 25 14.80 13.56 -5.43
CA ARG A 25 15.37 14.56 -4.51
C ARG A 25 16.64 14.12 -3.80
N PHE A 26 16.72 12.84 -3.46
CA PHE A 26 17.74 12.29 -2.57
C PHE A 26 18.54 11.14 -3.21
N GLU A 27 18.26 10.79 -4.47
CA GLU A 27 18.87 9.68 -5.21
C GLU A 27 18.65 8.28 -4.59
N ARG A 28 17.85 8.22 -3.52
CA ARG A 28 17.46 7.00 -2.82
C ARG A 28 16.08 7.16 -2.20
N VAL A 29 15.50 6.05 -1.79
CA VAL A 29 14.32 6.05 -0.91
C VAL A 29 14.81 6.11 0.54
N VAL A 30 14.18 6.95 1.36
CA VAL A 30 14.55 7.07 2.77
C VAL A 30 13.64 6.18 3.60
N ASP A 31 14.21 5.09 4.11
CA ASP A 31 13.56 4.20 5.06
C ASP A 31 13.85 4.68 6.49
N PHE A 32 12.79 4.83 7.28
CA PHE A 32 12.89 5.40 8.63
C PHE A 32 12.15 4.58 9.68
N VAL A 33 11.38 3.56 9.27
CA VAL A 33 10.73 2.61 10.17
C VAL A 33 11.55 1.34 10.19
N ASP A 34 12.20 1.05 11.31
CA ASP A 34 12.89 -0.21 11.59
C ASP A 34 12.11 -0.96 12.69
N VAL A 35 11.77 -2.21 12.44
CA VAL A 35 11.00 -3.06 13.36
C VAL A 35 11.82 -4.31 13.63
N HIS A 36 12.06 -4.62 14.90
CA HIS A 36 12.89 -5.76 15.27
C HIS A 36 12.36 -6.47 16.52
N ILE A 37 12.69 -7.75 16.65
CA ILE A 37 12.40 -8.59 17.82
C ILE A 37 13.66 -9.36 18.17
N GLY A 38 14.28 -9.03 19.31
CA GLY A 38 15.62 -9.53 19.64
C GLY A 38 16.63 -9.09 18.57
N ASP A 39 17.44 -10.04 18.09
CA ASP A 39 18.43 -9.82 17.02
C ASP A 39 17.82 -9.89 15.60
N TYR A 40 16.53 -10.23 15.48
CA TYR A 40 15.86 -10.31 14.19
C TYR A 40 15.33 -8.93 13.78
N HIS A 41 15.81 -8.42 12.63
CA HIS A 41 15.34 -7.19 12.01
C HIS A 41 14.44 -7.48 10.82
N TRP A 42 13.25 -6.90 10.84
CA TRP A 42 12.42 -6.78 9.64
C TRP A 42 13.06 -5.75 8.71
N PRO A 43 12.99 -5.91 7.37
CA PRO A 43 13.51 -4.91 6.44
C PRO A 43 12.92 -3.52 6.74
N ALA A 44 13.78 -2.52 6.89
CA ALA A 44 13.33 -1.15 7.10
C ALA A 44 12.41 -0.69 5.95
N PHE A 45 11.42 0.14 6.28
CA PHE A 45 10.44 0.63 5.32
C PHE A 45 10.02 2.06 5.66
N ASN A 46 9.17 2.64 4.81
CA ASN A 46 8.66 3.99 5.01
C ASN A 46 7.13 4.07 4.91
N LEU A 47 6.61 5.30 5.01
CA LEU A 47 5.18 5.55 4.93
C LEU A 47 4.60 5.26 3.53
N ALA A 48 5.38 5.50 2.47
CA ALA A 48 4.97 5.19 1.10
C ALA A 48 4.79 3.68 0.89
N ASP A 49 5.68 2.85 1.42
CA ASP A 49 5.57 1.39 1.37
C ASP A 49 4.34 0.91 2.15
N SER A 50 4.10 1.50 3.32
CA SER A 50 2.91 1.21 4.14
C SER A 50 1.62 1.55 3.39
N ALA A 51 1.58 2.69 2.68
CA ALA A 51 0.44 3.10 1.87
C ALA A 51 0.22 2.14 0.70
N ILE A 52 1.28 1.73 0.00
CA ILE A 52 1.19 0.73 -1.09
C ILE A 52 0.64 -0.58 -0.54
N PHE A 53 1.20 -1.09 0.56
CA PHE A 53 0.78 -2.35 1.18
C PHE A 53 -0.70 -2.32 1.56
N LEU A 54 -1.14 -1.31 2.30
CA LEU A 54 -2.55 -1.16 2.69
C LEU A 54 -3.47 -0.99 1.47
N GLY A 55 -3.03 -0.24 0.46
CA GLY A 55 -3.77 -0.06 -0.79
C GLY A 55 -4.01 -1.38 -1.51
N VAL A 56 -2.98 -2.22 -1.65
CA VAL A 56 -3.07 -3.56 -2.26
C VAL A 56 -3.97 -4.48 -1.44
N VAL A 57 -3.80 -4.53 -0.12
CA VAL A 57 -4.64 -5.35 0.78
C VAL A 57 -6.11 -4.96 0.65
N CYS A 58 -6.43 -3.66 0.70
CA CYS A 58 -7.81 -3.18 0.54
C CYS A 58 -8.36 -3.46 -0.86
N TRP A 59 -7.54 -3.38 -1.91
CA TRP A 59 -7.98 -3.69 -3.27
C TRP A 59 -8.33 -5.17 -3.40
N MET A 60 -7.46 -6.05 -2.90
CA MET A 60 -7.69 -7.49 -2.91
C MET A 60 -8.94 -7.86 -2.10
N TYR A 61 -9.11 -7.27 -0.92
CA TYR A 61 -10.30 -7.45 -0.11
C TYR A 61 -11.58 -7.05 -0.87
N ALA A 62 -11.57 -5.88 -1.52
CA ALA A 62 -12.69 -5.43 -2.34
C ALA A 62 -12.96 -6.37 -3.53
N ALA A 63 -11.90 -6.86 -4.18
CA ALA A 63 -11.99 -7.72 -5.36
C ALA A 63 -12.53 -9.11 -5.03
N ILE A 64 -12.15 -9.69 -3.89
CA ILE A 64 -12.57 -11.04 -3.50
C ILE A 64 -13.97 -10.98 -2.86
N PHE A 65 -14.18 -10.14 -1.85
CA PHE A 65 -15.37 -10.24 -1.00
C PHE A 65 -16.52 -9.32 -1.44
N MET A 66 -16.23 -8.14 -1.98
CA MET A 66 -17.29 -7.22 -2.44
C MET A 66 -17.73 -7.47 -3.89
N ALA A 67 -16.98 -8.27 -4.64
CA ALA A 67 -17.43 -8.77 -5.94
C ALA A 67 -18.54 -9.81 -5.77
N GLN A 68 -18.39 -10.73 -4.80
CA GLN A 68 -19.39 -11.78 -4.55
C GLN A 68 -20.72 -11.23 -4.06
N ALA A 69 -20.71 -10.21 -3.20
CA ALA A 69 -21.92 -9.51 -2.73
C ALA A 69 -22.74 -8.83 -3.85
N ARG A 70 -22.19 -8.67 -5.06
CA ARG A 70 -22.92 -8.21 -6.25
C ARG A 70 -23.51 -9.35 -7.07
N GLY A 71 -22.88 -10.52 -7.07
CA GLY A 71 -23.34 -11.69 -7.81
C GLY A 71 -24.58 -12.34 -7.21
N GLU A 72 -24.75 -12.27 -5.88
CA GLU A 72 -25.92 -12.83 -5.17
C GLU A 72 -27.19 -11.98 -5.30
N LYS A 73 -27.10 -10.76 -5.85
CA LYS A 73 -28.25 -9.85 -6.02
C LYS A 73 -28.79 -9.79 -7.44
N SER A 74 -28.37 -10.71 -8.32
CA SER A 74 -28.82 -10.79 -9.72
C SER A 74 -29.78 -11.94 -9.96
#